data_AF-A0A224XU50-F1
#
_entry.id   AF-A0A224XU50-F1
#
_cell.length_a   1.000
_cell.length_b   1.000
_cell.length_c   1.000
_cell.angle_alpha   90.00
_cell.angle_beta   90.00
_cell.angle_gamma   90.00
#
_symmetry.space_group_name_H-M   'P 1'
#
loop_
_entity.id
_entity.type
_entity.pdbx_description
1 polymer ?
#
loop_
_entity_poly.entity_id
_entity_poly.type
_entity_poly.pdbx_seq_one_letter_code
_entity_poly.pdbx_strand_id
1 'polypeptide(L)'
;MIAFGERISNLIASEIIRLDSIKLRAKLIAKYINVARRLEHLQNMHTTKTVLLGLQSPALYRLKKTWTYVRNHHNNKYRRLYIMMKTHKEIRSKEYCMFFGTITETRPYLPALLHIISALFGRLPPKLFQLMSACTSHEQLNNKDFFKLAKNISLWPSISEDSNISETTIAMSEKSISSSGTSLNEETVLSKLKTQPQQQVVSLSGTNSHLEKMMVCLEEWQRVASQFGLMENPVLKEFLLKSRYMEQDECFLMSLKMEPPDPPSKQSLPDIHKIGN
;
A
#
# COMPACT_ATOMS: atom_id res chain seq x y z
N MET A 1 -11.11 -11.88 7.14
CA MET A 1 -10.89 -10.70 6.27
C MET A 1 -9.47 -10.67 5.70
N ILE A 2 -8.41 -10.76 6.52
CA ILE A 2 -6.99 -10.78 6.05
C ILE A 2 -6.74 -11.87 5.00
N ALA A 3 -6.96 -13.14 5.37
CA ALA A 3 -6.72 -14.28 4.48
C ALA A 3 -7.51 -14.21 3.17
N PHE A 4 -8.75 -13.73 3.22
CA PHE A 4 -9.55 -13.54 2.00
C PHE A 4 -9.00 -12.42 1.12
N GLY A 5 -8.55 -11.31 1.72
CA GLY A 5 -7.88 -10.23 0.98
C GLY A 5 -6.61 -10.74 0.28
N GLU A 6 -5.76 -11.44 1.01
CA GLU A 6 -4.54 -12.05 0.46
C GLU A 6 -4.84 -13.02 -0.69
N ARG A 7 -5.82 -13.92 -0.51
CA ARG A 7 -6.33 -14.79 -1.58
C ARG A 7 -6.72 -14.00 -2.83
N ILE A 8 -7.46 -12.90 -2.69
CA ILE A 8 -7.86 -12.08 -3.84
C ILE A 8 -6.65 -11.40 -4.49
N SER A 9 -5.70 -10.86 -3.72
CA SER A 9 -4.46 -10.29 -4.26
C SER A 9 -3.65 -11.32 -5.06
N ASN A 10 -3.52 -12.54 -4.53
CA ASN A 10 -2.80 -13.64 -5.18
C ASN A 10 -3.56 -14.15 -6.41
N LEU A 11 -4.90 -14.22 -6.37
CA LEU A 11 -5.72 -14.55 -7.54
C LEU A 11 -5.53 -13.54 -8.67
N ILE A 12 -5.53 -12.24 -8.36
CA ILE A 12 -5.26 -11.18 -9.35
C ILE A 12 -3.89 -11.36 -10.00
N ALA A 13 -2.86 -11.60 -9.19
CA ALA A 13 -1.49 -11.82 -9.68
C ALA A 13 -1.43 -13.06 -10.59
N SER A 14 -2.03 -14.17 -10.14
CA SER A 14 -2.08 -15.44 -10.86
C SER A 14 -2.74 -15.30 -12.24
N GLU A 15 -3.92 -14.66 -12.29
CA GLU A 15 -4.67 -14.48 -13.53
C GLU A 15 -3.91 -13.63 -14.55
N ILE A 16 -3.11 -12.66 -14.10
CA ILE A 16 -2.26 -11.85 -14.98
C ILE A 16 -1.04 -12.66 -15.43
N ILE A 17 -0.37 -13.37 -14.52
CA ILE A 17 0.89 -14.06 -14.81
C ILE A 17 0.68 -15.27 -15.74
N ARG A 18 -0.47 -15.94 -15.66
CA ARG A 18 -0.84 -17.05 -16.56
C ARG A 18 -1.00 -16.65 -18.02
N LEU A 19 -1.10 -15.36 -18.33
CA LEU A 19 -1.24 -14.88 -19.70
C LEU A 19 0.13 -14.69 -20.34
N ASP A 20 0.42 -15.45 -21.39
CA ASP A 20 1.71 -15.39 -22.10
C ASP A 20 1.89 -14.08 -22.88
N SER A 21 0.80 -13.51 -23.38
CA SER A 21 0.82 -12.29 -24.19
C SER A 21 0.88 -11.02 -23.36
N ILE A 22 1.90 -10.18 -23.59
CA ILE A 22 2.04 -8.82 -23.04
C ILE A 22 0.74 -8.01 -23.23
N LYS A 23 0.12 -8.10 -24.42
CA LYS A 23 -1.11 -7.36 -24.75
C LYS A 23 -2.28 -7.83 -23.88
N LEU A 24 -2.41 -9.14 -23.66
CA LEU A 24 -3.48 -9.69 -22.82
C LEU A 24 -3.25 -9.35 -21.34
N ARG A 25 -2.01 -9.46 -20.84
CA ARG A 25 -1.63 -9.02 -19.49
C ARG A 25 -1.98 -7.56 -19.25
N ALA A 26 -1.58 -6.67 -20.17
CA ALA A 26 -1.86 -5.25 -20.07
C ALA A 26 -3.36 -4.93 -20.09
N LYS A 27 -4.14 -5.61 -20.94
CA LYS A 27 -5.61 -5.49 -20.96
C LYS A 27 -6.22 -5.93 -19.63
N LEU A 28 -5.75 -7.04 -19.06
CA LEU A 28 -6.27 -7.56 -17.78
C LEU A 28 -5.89 -6.66 -16.60
N ILE A 29 -4.66 -6.14 -16.56
CA ILE A 29 -4.24 -5.10 -15.61
C ILE A 29 -5.18 -3.89 -15.71
N ALA A 30 -5.44 -3.39 -16.92
CA ALA A 30 -6.36 -2.27 -17.13
C ALA A 30 -7.80 -2.55 -16.65
N LYS A 31 -8.27 -3.81 -16.77
CA LYS A 31 -9.55 -4.24 -16.19
C LYS A 31 -9.53 -4.18 -14.66
N TYR A 32 -8.49 -4.71 -14.01
CA TYR A 32 -8.38 -4.65 -12.55
C TYR A 32 -8.23 -3.22 -12.01
N ILE A 33 -7.57 -2.32 -12.75
CA ILE A 33 -7.56 -0.89 -12.42
C ILE A 33 -8.99 -0.31 -12.44
N ASN A 34 -9.81 -0.70 -13.41
CA ASN A 34 -11.22 -0.28 -13.42
C ASN A 34 -12.00 -0.88 -12.26
N VAL A 35 -11.74 -2.13 -11.89
CA VAL A 35 -12.35 -2.76 -10.70
C VAL A 35 -12.00 -1.96 -9.45
N ALA A 36 -10.72 -1.66 -9.22
CA ALA A 36 -10.28 -0.82 -8.10
C ALA A 36 -10.99 0.54 -8.08
N ARG A 37 -11.08 1.21 -9.24
CA ARG A 37 -11.83 2.46 -9.37
C ARG A 37 -13.29 2.28 -8.98
N ARG A 38 -13.98 1.23 -9.47
CA ARG A 38 -15.40 0.99 -9.14
C ARG A 38 -15.58 0.72 -7.65
N LEU A 39 -14.68 -0.02 -7.02
CA LEU A 39 -14.68 -0.26 -5.58
C LEU A 39 -14.47 1.03 -4.78
N GLU A 40 -13.63 1.95 -5.25
CA GLU A 40 -13.46 3.27 -4.65
C GLU A 40 -14.73 4.11 -4.75
N HIS A 41 -15.45 4.06 -5.88
CA HIS A 41 -16.76 4.73 -6.03
C HIS A 41 -17.83 4.12 -5.13
N LEU A 42 -17.76 2.81 -4.87
CA LEU A 42 -18.58 2.10 -3.89
C LEU A 42 -18.08 2.31 -2.45
N GLN A 43 -17.04 3.11 -2.24
CA GLN A 43 -16.46 3.36 -0.93
C GLN A 43 -15.99 2.09 -0.19
N ASN A 44 -15.68 1.04 -0.93
CA ASN A 44 -15.10 -0.20 -0.40
C ASN A 44 -13.57 -0.09 -0.40
N MET A 45 -13.03 0.54 0.64
CA MET A 45 -11.59 0.82 0.74
C MET A 45 -10.77 -0.43 1.00
N HIS A 46 -11.34 -1.40 1.71
CA HIS A 46 -10.66 -2.67 1.95
C HIS A 46 -10.34 -3.38 0.64
N THR A 47 -11.36 -3.65 -0.18
CA THR A 47 -11.16 -4.37 -1.44
C THR A 47 -10.40 -3.53 -2.47
N THR A 48 -10.58 -2.20 -2.51
CA THR A 48 -9.75 -1.32 -3.34
C THR A 48 -8.27 -1.53 -3.02
N LYS A 49 -7.88 -1.46 -1.74
CA LYS A 49 -6.49 -1.68 -1.32
C LYS A 49 -6.00 -3.09 -1.67
N THR A 50 -6.82 -4.11 -1.48
CA THR A 50 -6.52 -5.50 -1.87
C THR A 50 -6.18 -5.63 -3.35
N VAL A 51 -6.97 -5.02 -4.24
CA VAL A 51 -6.70 -5.04 -5.69
C VAL A 51 -5.39 -4.31 -6.02
N LEU A 52 -5.14 -3.15 -5.39
CA LEU A 52 -3.90 -2.40 -5.59
C LEU A 52 -2.67 -3.19 -5.15
N LEU A 53 -2.75 -3.90 -4.02
CA LEU A 53 -1.69 -4.78 -3.53
C LEU A 53 -1.43 -5.95 -4.48
N GLY A 54 -2.49 -6.57 -5.03
CA GLY A 54 -2.35 -7.61 -6.05
C GLY A 54 -1.59 -7.11 -7.28
N LEU A 55 -1.93 -5.92 -7.77
CA LEU A 55 -1.26 -5.26 -8.91
C LEU A 55 0.19 -4.83 -8.60
N GLN A 56 0.54 -4.60 -7.32
CA GLN A 56 1.89 -4.25 -6.86
C GLN A 56 2.66 -5.46 -6.31
N SER A 57 2.12 -6.66 -6.45
CA SER A 57 2.85 -7.88 -6.08
C SER A 57 4.22 -7.90 -6.77
N PRO A 58 5.28 -8.41 -6.10
CA PRO A 58 6.63 -8.41 -6.66
C PRO A 58 6.70 -9.03 -8.07
N ALA A 59 5.93 -10.10 -8.28
CA ALA A 59 5.81 -10.81 -9.55
C ALA A 59 5.28 -9.92 -10.68
N LEU A 60 4.30 -9.04 -10.41
CA LEU A 60 3.79 -8.11 -11.41
C LEU A 60 4.64 -6.85 -11.53
N TYR A 61 5.10 -6.28 -10.42
CA TYR A 61 5.88 -5.03 -10.39
C TYR A 61 7.13 -5.10 -11.30
N ARG A 62 7.74 -6.29 -11.41
CA ARG A 62 8.92 -6.51 -12.23
C ARG A 62 8.66 -6.67 -13.74
N LEU A 63 7.41 -6.86 -14.18
CA LEU A 63 7.06 -7.04 -15.60
C LEU A 63 7.19 -5.72 -16.40
N LYS A 64 8.42 -5.25 -16.61
CA LYS A 64 8.71 -3.93 -17.20
C LYS A 64 8.11 -3.77 -18.59
N LYS A 65 8.16 -4.79 -19.45
CA LYS A 65 7.61 -4.74 -20.82
C LYS A 65 6.08 -4.61 -20.76
N THR A 66 5.44 -5.38 -19.88
CA THR A 66 4.00 -5.28 -19.62
C THR A 66 3.60 -3.89 -19.12
N TRP A 67 4.27 -3.35 -18.11
CA TRP A 67 3.95 -2.00 -17.59
C TRP A 67 4.21 -0.89 -18.60
N THR A 68 5.23 -1.03 -19.45
CA THR A 68 5.48 -0.09 -20.56
C THR A 68 4.33 -0.15 -21.56
N TYR A 69 3.83 -1.34 -21.90
CA TYR A 69 2.64 -1.45 -22.74
C TYR A 69 1.41 -0.80 -22.10
N VAL A 70 1.18 -0.99 -20.80
CA VAL A 70 0.09 -0.34 -20.05
C VAL A 70 0.23 1.19 -20.09
N ARG A 71 1.43 1.73 -19.90
CA ARG A 71 1.69 3.18 -19.97
C ARG A 71 1.41 3.77 -21.35
N ASN A 72 1.72 3.03 -22.41
CA ASN A 72 1.58 3.50 -23.79
C ASN A 72 0.15 3.36 -24.31
N HIS A 73 -0.53 2.24 -24.03
CA HIS A 73 -1.85 1.91 -24.61
C HIS A 73 -3.03 2.11 -23.65
N HIS A 74 -2.77 2.17 -22.35
CA HIS A 74 -3.79 2.34 -21.30
C HIS A 74 -3.41 3.48 -20.35
N ASN A 75 -2.83 4.56 -20.87
CA ASN A 75 -2.28 5.68 -20.09
C ASN A 75 -3.25 6.25 -19.05
N ASN A 76 -4.50 6.52 -19.44
CA ASN A 76 -5.54 7.02 -18.53
C ASN A 76 -5.79 6.08 -17.34
N LYS A 77 -5.68 4.77 -17.55
CA LYS A 77 -5.81 3.76 -16.48
C LYS A 77 -4.55 3.76 -15.62
N TYR A 78 -3.37 3.80 -16.23
CA TYR A 78 -2.11 3.89 -15.50
C TYR A 78 -2.03 5.13 -14.59
N ARG A 79 -2.39 6.32 -15.10
CA ARG A 79 -2.43 7.56 -14.30
C ARG A 79 -3.40 7.43 -13.13
N ARG A 80 -4.57 6.83 -13.34
CA ARG A 80 -5.53 6.56 -12.26
C ARG A 80 -4.95 5.61 -11.22
N LEU A 81 -4.28 4.54 -11.65
CA LEU A 81 -3.60 3.60 -10.76
C LEU A 81 -2.59 4.30 -9.87
N TYR A 82 -1.75 5.16 -10.45
CA TYR A 82 -0.74 5.93 -9.72
C TYR A 82 -1.37 6.81 -8.64
N ILE A 83 -2.45 7.53 -8.97
CA ILE A 83 -3.18 8.36 -8.01
C ILE A 83 -3.73 7.51 -6.86
N MET A 84 -4.44 6.41 -7.17
CA MET A 84 -4.98 5.51 -6.15
C MET A 84 -3.88 4.93 -5.25
N MET A 85 -2.75 4.51 -5.83
CA MET A 85 -1.62 3.99 -5.05
C MET A 85 -1.01 5.04 -4.14
N LYS A 86 -0.87 6.29 -4.60
CA LYS A 86 -0.40 7.39 -3.75
C LYS A 86 -1.36 7.65 -2.59
N THR A 87 -2.66 7.72 -2.87
CA THR A 87 -3.69 7.95 -1.83
C THR A 87 -3.71 6.82 -0.79
N HIS A 88 -3.57 5.56 -1.22
CA HIS A 88 -3.66 4.39 -0.33
C HIS A 88 -2.32 3.92 0.27
N LYS A 89 -1.22 4.64 -0.01
CA LYS A 89 0.16 4.29 0.41
C LYS A 89 0.31 4.28 1.92
N GLU A 90 0.02 5.40 2.57
CA GLU A 90 0.20 5.60 4.01
C GLU A 90 -1.11 6.10 4.62
N ILE A 91 -1.66 5.33 5.54
CA ILE A 91 -2.97 5.60 6.16
C ILE A 91 -2.90 6.81 7.09
N ARG A 92 -1.70 7.13 7.59
CA ARG A 92 -1.47 8.30 8.44
C ARG A 92 -1.22 9.56 7.62
N SER A 93 -1.14 9.49 6.28
CA SER A 93 -0.86 10.68 5.48
C SER A 93 -2.04 11.65 5.51
N LYS A 94 -1.75 12.94 5.32
CA LYS A 94 -2.79 13.98 5.24
C LYS A 94 -3.75 13.67 4.10
N GLU A 95 -3.22 13.23 2.97
CA GLU A 95 -4.00 12.88 1.78
C GLU A 95 -4.98 11.75 2.08
N TYR A 96 -4.54 10.68 2.76
CA TYR A 96 -5.42 9.60 3.16
C TYR A 96 -6.47 10.08 4.16
N CYS A 97 -6.10 10.88 5.16
CA CYS A 97 -7.05 11.40 6.16
C CYS A 97 -8.15 12.27 5.51
N MET A 98 -7.76 13.18 4.61
CA MET A 98 -8.70 14.02 3.86
C MET A 98 -9.62 13.17 2.97
N PHE A 99 -9.04 12.21 2.27
CA PHE A 99 -9.77 11.28 1.41
C PHE A 99 -10.75 10.42 2.21
N PHE A 100 -10.29 9.82 3.32
CA PHE A 100 -11.10 9.00 4.21
C PHE A 100 -12.26 9.80 4.81
N GLY A 101 -11.99 11.04 5.21
CA GLY A 101 -13.02 12.00 5.57
C GLY A 101 -14.15 12.15 4.58
N THR A 102 -13.76 12.46 3.34
CA THR A 102 -14.69 12.70 2.23
C THR A 102 -15.55 11.46 1.95
N ILE A 103 -14.96 10.25 1.97
CA ILE A 103 -15.75 9.03 1.74
C ILE A 103 -16.70 8.76 2.91
N THR A 104 -16.35 9.10 4.15
CA THR A 104 -17.21 8.86 5.32
C THR A 104 -18.41 9.81 5.41
N GLU A 105 -18.44 10.89 4.60
CA GLU A 105 -19.59 11.81 4.51
C GLU A 105 -20.84 11.15 3.93
N THR A 106 -20.67 10.08 3.13
CA THR A 106 -21.78 9.40 2.46
C THR A 106 -21.77 7.92 2.84
N ARG A 107 -22.95 7.34 3.03
CA ARG A 107 -23.12 5.93 3.37
C ARG A 107 -23.63 5.18 2.14
N PRO A 108 -23.30 3.88 1.95
CA PRO A 108 -22.44 3.03 2.77
C PRO A 108 -20.95 3.13 2.40
N TYR A 109 -20.07 2.93 3.38
CA TYR A 109 -18.63 2.79 3.18
C TYR A 109 -18.06 1.61 3.98
N LEU A 110 -16.89 1.11 3.55
CA LEU A 110 -16.14 0.06 4.26
C LEU A 110 -14.66 0.48 4.41
N PRO A 111 -14.19 0.79 5.63
CA PRO A 111 -12.79 1.13 5.86
C PRO A 111 -11.85 -0.02 5.52
N ALA A 112 -10.61 0.32 5.12
CA ALA A 112 -9.60 -0.71 4.92
C ALA A 112 -9.24 -1.36 6.27
N LEU A 113 -9.05 -2.68 6.28
CA LEU A 113 -8.67 -3.38 7.51
C LEU A 113 -7.39 -2.81 8.17
N LEU A 114 -6.42 -2.37 7.38
CA LEU A 114 -5.21 -1.73 7.92
C LEU A 114 -5.54 -0.42 8.67
N HIS A 115 -6.60 0.29 8.28
CA HIS A 115 -7.09 1.47 9.00
C HIS A 115 -7.69 1.06 10.35
N ILE A 116 -8.52 0.02 10.37
CA ILE A 116 -9.11 -0.55 11.58
C ILE A 116 -8.01 -1.00 12.56
N ILE A 117 -7.01 -1.74 12.07
CA ILE A 117 -5.86 -2.21 12.87
C ILE A 117 -5.06 -1.02 13.40
N SER A 118 -4.80 0.00 12.56
CA SER A 118 -4.08 1.21 13.00
C SER A 118 -4.87 1.96 14.08
N ALA A 119 -6.19 1.98 13.99
CA ALA A 119 -7.07 2.57 14.99
C ALA A 119 -6.94 1.80 16.32
N LEU A 120 -7.08 0.47 16.28
CA LEU A 120 -6.97 -0.42 17.44
C LEU A 120 -5.66 -0.20 18.21
N PHE A 121 -4.53 -0.09 17.49
CA PHE A 121 -3.22 0.16 18.10
C PHE A 121 -2.98 1.62 18.55
N GLY A 122 -3.97 2.51 18.45
CA GLY A 122 -3.82 3.93 18.80
C GLY A 122 -2.85 4.68 17.89
N ARG A 123 -2.63 4.17 16.67
CA ARG A 123 -1.67 4.72 15.69
C ARG A 123 -2.32 5.66 14.68
N LEU A 124 -3.62 5.91 14.78
CA LEU A 124 -4.27 6.95 13.99
C LEU A 124 -4.04 8.33 14.61
N PRO A 125 -3.90 9.39 13.80
CA PRO A 125 -3.83 10.74 14.31
C PRO A 125 -5.02 11.04 15.24
N PRO A 126 -4.81 11.59 16.45
CA PRO A 126 -5.88 11.80 17.44
C PRO A 126 -7.09 12.56 16.92
N LYS A 127 -6.87 13.53 16.01
CA LYS A 127 -7.94 14.30 15.37
C LYS A 127 -8.79 13.47 14.42
N LEU A 128 -8.21 12.50 13.72
CA LEU A 128 -8.96 11.55 12.90
C LEU A 128 -9.79 10.63 13.78
N PHE A 129 -9.23 10.19 14.91
CA PHE A 129 -9.95 9.36 15.87
C PHE A 129 -11.13 10.10 16.53
N GLN A 130 -10.92 11.36 16.92
CA GLN A 130 -11.97 12.21 17.50
C GLN A 130 -13.09 12.49 16.50
N LEU A 131 -12.75 12.71 15.23
CA LEU A 131 -13.70 12.90 14.14
C LEU A 131 -14.58 11.66 13.92
N MET A 132 -13.99 10.46 14.02
CA MET A 132 -14.73 9.20 13.94
C MET A 132 -15.64 8.97 15.14
N SER A 133 -15.19 9.33 16.34
CA SER A 133 -15.99 9.28 17.58
C SER A 133 -17.15 10.29 17.59
N ALA A 134 -17.09 11.33 16.77
CA ALA A 134 -18.16 12.30 16.63
C ALA A 134 -19.22 11.84 15.60
N CYS A 135 -18.81 11.11 14.56
CA CYS A 135 -19.74 10.48 13.60
C CYS A 135 -20.58 9.34 14.20
N THR A 136 -20.17 8.78 15.34
CA THR A 136 -20.91 7.74 16.08
C THR A 136 -22.04 8.33 16.94
N SER A 137 -21.91 9.57 17.38
CA SER A 137 -23.00 10.37 17.94
C SER A 137 -23.80 10.99 16.80
N HIS A 138 -25.12 11.02 16.90
CA HIS A 138 -26.07 11.50 15.88
C HIS A 138 -25.89 12.97 15.40
N GLU A 139 -24.83 13.67 15.84
CA GLU A 139 -24.49 15.02 15.42
C GLU A 139 -23.71 14.99 14.09
N GLN A 140 -24.38 15.43 13.02
CA GLN A 140 -23.71 15.77 11.77
C GLN A 140 -22.74 16.92 12.03
N LEU A 141 -21.45 16.63 12.16
CA LEU A 141 -20.41 17.66 12.11
C LEU A 141 -20.54 18.43 10.80
N ASN A 142 -20.67 19.75 10.90
CA ASN A 142 -20.79 20.63 9.74
C ASN A 142 -19.54 20.50 8.87
N ASN A 143 -19.71 20.33 7.55
CA ASN A 143 -18.62 20.13 6.57
C ASN A 143 -17.48 21.16 6.72
N LYS A 144 -17.79 22.41 7.08
CA LYS A 144 -16.77 23.46 7.27
C LYS A 144 -15.81 23.17 8.45
N ASP A 145 -16.29 22.51 9.50
CA ASP A 145 -15.49 22.18 10.68
C ASP A 145 -14.64 20.93 10.45
N PHE A 146 -15.14 19.98 9.65
CA PHE A 146 -14.36 18.86 9.12
C PHE A 146 -13.10 19.36 8.36
N PHE A 147 -13.29 20.23 7.36
CA PHE A 147 -12.18 20.73 6.54
C PHE A 147 -11.18 21.57 7.34
N LYS A 148 -11.64 22.33 8.35
CA LYS A 148 -10.74 23.04 9.28
C LYS A 148 -9.94 22.07 10.14
N LEU A 149 -10.59 21.04 10.70
CA LEU A 149 -9.93 20.06 11.56
C LEU A 149 -8.91 19.22 10.79
N ALA A 150 -9.26 18.77 9.58
CA ALA A 150 -8.41 17.96 8.72
C ALA A 150 -7.21 18.75 8.16
N LYS A 151 -7.37 20.07 7.91
CA LYS A 151 -6.24 20.96 7.58
C LYS A 151 -5.25 21.12 8.74
N ASN A 152 -5.75 21.06 9.97
CA ASN A 152 -4.99 21.30 11.20
C ASN A 152 -4.40 20.03 11.84
N ILE A 153 -4.46 18.86 11.17
CA ILE A 153 -3.83 17.64 11.67
C ILE A 153 -2.31 17.83 11.68
N SER A 154 -1.74 18.00 12.88
CA SER A 154 -0.30 17.95 13.11
C SER A 154 0.13 16.49 12.96
N LEU A 155 0.76 16.18 11.82
CA LEU A 155 1.36 14.88 11.58
C LEU A 155 2.66 14.77 12.37
N TRP A 156 2.91 13.61 12.98
CA TRP A 156 4.25 13.27 13.45
C TRP A 156 5.25 13.37 12.31
N PRO A 157 6.53 13.72 12.57
CA PRO A 157 7.54 13.64 11.54
C PRO A 157 7.59 12.20 11.04
N SER A 158 7.45 12.05 9.73
CA SER A 158 7.72 10.80 9.02
C SER A 158 9.01 10.21 9.55
N ILE A 159 8.99 8.94 9.95
CA ILE A 159 10.25 8.20 10.10
C ILE A 159 10.88 8.20 8.70
N SER A 160 12.00 8.93 8.61
CA SER A 160 12.92 9.10 7.48
C SER A 160 12.36 9.69 6.18
N GLU A 161 12.34 11.02 6.08
CA GLU A 161 12.78 11.71 4.86
C GLU A 161 14.30 11.88 4.96
N ASP A 162 15.03 10.91 4.41
CA ASP A 162 16.40 11.11 3.94
C ASP A 162 16.60 10.18 2.73
N SER A 163 16.06 10.62 1.60
CA SER A 163 16.59 10.28 0.29
C SER A 163 16.06 11.31 -0.71
N ASN A 164 16.86 12.34 -0.94
CA ASN A 164 16.77 13.17 -2.13
C ASN A 164 16.80 12.25 -3.36
N ILE A 165 15.68 12.10 -4.05
CA ILE A 165 15.66 11.65 -5.43
C ILE A 165 15.21 12.85 -6.26
N SER A 166 16.18 13.66 -6.62
CA SER A 166 16.04 14.65 -7.68
C SER A 166 16.11 13.91 -9.02
N GLU A 167 15.14 14.18 -9.89
CA GLU A 167 15.18 13.84 -11.30
C GLU A 167 16.39 14.53 -11.96
N THR A 168 17.42 13.79 -12.41
CA THR A 168 18.14 14.14 -13.64
C THR A 168 18.86 12.93 -14.25
N THR A 169 18.80 12.89 -15.57
CA THR A 169 19.35 11.94 -16.53
C THR A 169 20.90 11.92 -16.58
N ILE A 170 21.47 10.78 -16.99
CA ILE A 170 22.79 10.57 -17.67
C ILE A 170 24.08 10.77 -16.83
N ALA A 171 24.80 9.67 -16.56
CA ALA A 171 26.16 9.42 -17.09
C ALA A 171 26.86 8.26 -16.35
N MET A 172 27.61 7.48 -17.13
CA MET A 172 28.51 6.40 -16.73
C MET A 172 29.67 6.94 -15.88
N SER A 173 30.12 6.17 -14.87
CA SER A 173 31.54 6.02 -14.53
C SER A 173 31.73 4.96 -13.42
N GLU A 174 32.62 4.01 -13.69
CA GLU A 174 33.12 3.00 -12.78
C GLU A 174 34.09 3.62 -11.75
N LYS A 175 34.04 3.16 -10.50
CA LYS A 175 35.27 2.91 -9.71
C LYS A 175 35.03 2.02 -8.50
N SER A 176 35.74 0.90 -8.54
CA SER A 176 36.19 -0.02 -7.51
C SER A 176 36.35 0.54 -6.08
N ILE A 177 35.92 -0.24 -5.08
CA ILE A 177 36.57 -0.27 -3.76
C ILE A 177 36.76 -1.73 -3.34
N SER A 178 38.03 -2.14 -3.41
CA SER A 178 38.61 -3.28 -2.70
C SER A 178 38.75 -2.96 -1.21
N SER A 179 38.63 -4.02 -0.41
CA SER A 179 39.15 -4.24 0.95
C SER A 179 40.08 -3.18 1.56
N SER A 180 39.80 -2.78 2.81
CA SER A 180 40.71 -2.96 3.95
C SER A 180 40.04 -2.54 5.26
N GLY A 181 40.21 -3.36 6.29
CA GLY A 181 39.62 -3.16 7.60
C GLY A 181 40.35 -2.10 8.42
N THR A 182 39.67 -1.60 9.44
CA THR A 182 40.27 -1.10 10.68
C THR A 182 39.23 -1.20 11.78
N SER A 183 39.54 -2.02 12.78
CA SER A 183 38.79 -2.19 14.02
C SER A 183 38.84 -0.92 14.85
N LEU A 184 37.72 -0.42 15.37
CA LEU A 184 37.72 0.44 16.55
C LEU A 184 36.40 0.29 17.34
N ASN A 185 36.53 -0.40 18.48
CA ASN A 185 35.88 -0.21 19.79
C ASN A 185 34.35 -0.31 19.92
N GLU A 186 33.91 -1.49 20.42
CA GLU A 186 32.52 -1.84 20.78
C GLU A 186 31.95 -1.07 22.00
N GLU A 187 32.74 -0.30 22.74
CA GLU A 187 32.24 0.39 23.96
C GLU A 187 31.67 1.80 23.73
N THR A 188 31.71 2.35 22.50
CA THR A 188 31.13 3.69 22.24
C THR A 188 29.71 3.64 21.66
N VAL A 189 29.20 2.46 21.29
CA VAL A 189 27.85 2.29 20.70
C VAL A 189 26.76 2.13 21.77
N LEU A 190 27.12 1.63 22.96
CA LEU A 190 26.17 1.38 24.06
C LEU A 190 25.79 2.63 24.87
N SER A 191 26.49 3.76 24.71
CA SER A 191 26.18 5.02 25.40
C SER A 191 25.33 6.00 24.57
N LYS A 192 25.15 5.76 23.26
CA LYS A 192 24.31 6.58 22.37
C LYS A 192 22.89 6.04 22.14
N LEU A 193 22.52 4.93 22.79
CA LEU A 193 21.17 4.35 22.78
C LEU A 193 20.25 4.87 23.91
N LYS A 194 20.69 5.84 24.73
CA LYS A 194 19.95 6.32 25.91
C LYS A 194 19.17 7.63 25.78
N THR A 195 18.92 8.11 24.57
CA THR A 195 18.00 9.24 24.34
C THR A 195 16.99 8.91 23.25
N GLN A 196 16.23 7.84 23.46
CA GLN A 196 14.88 7.70 22.91
C GLN A 196 13.91 8.53 23.76
N PRO A 197 12.91 9.22 23.19
CA PRO A 197 11.81 9.76 23.96
C PRO A 197 11.12 8.58 24.66
N GLN A 198 11.00 8.68 25.98
CA GLN A 198 10.36 7.69 26.84
C GLN A 198 9.04 7.23 26.24
N GLN A 199 8.96 5.92 25.95
CA GLN A 199 7.68 5.23 25.85
C GLN A 199 6.96 5.44 27.17
N GLN A 200 5.93 6.29 27.17
CA GLN A 200 4.95 6.30 28.25
C GLN A 200 4.24 4.95 28.22
N VAL A 201 4.66 4.07 29.13
CA VAL A 201 3.84 2.95 29.58
C VAL A 201 2.61 3.58 30.24
N VAL A 202 1.53 3.69 29.48
CA VAL A 202 0.26 4.22 29.97
C VAL A 202 -0.32 3.20 30.94
N SER A 203 -0.61 3.70 32.15
CA SER A 203 -1.30 3.02 33.24
C SER A 203 -2.57 2.29 32.78
N LEU A 204 -2.81 1.08 33.34
CA LEU A 204 -3.92 0.16 33.04
C LEU A 204 -5.36 0.70 33.26
N SER A 205 -5.54 1.98 33.61
CA SER A 205 -6.86 2.63 33.70
C SER A 205 -7.30 3.31 32.40
N GLY A 206 -6.37 3.69 31.51
CA GLY A 206 -6.68 4.41 30.26
C GLY A 206 -6.99 3.50 29.06
N THR A 207 -6.49 2.26 29.08
CA THR A 207 -6.63 1.27 28.00
C THR A 207 -8.07 0.84 27.78
N ASN A 208 -8.86 0.72 28.85
CA ASN A 208 -10.28 0.37 28.76
C ASN A 208 -11.07 1.45 28.00
N SER A 209 -10.78 2.74 28.24
CA SER A 209 -11.48 3.83 27.55
C SER A 209 -11.19 3.91 26.04
N HIS A 210 -9.98 3.51 25.59
CA HIS A 210 -9.64 3.47 24.16
C HIS A 210 -10.31 2.29 23.47
N LEU A 211 -10.28 1.12 24.10
CA LEU A 211 -10.94 -0.08 23.59
C LEU A 211 -12.46 0.11 23.52
N GLU A 212 -13.08 0.72 24.53
CA GLU A 212 -14.49 1.08 24.52
C GLU A 212 -14.85 2.00 23.35
N LYS A 213 -14.08 3.08 23.13
CA LYS A 213 -14.29 3.96 21.96
C LYS A 213 -14.10 3.22 20.64
N MET A 214 -13.17 2.27 20.59
CA MET A 214 -12.93 1.47 19.38
C MET A 214 -14.07 0.49 19.11
N MET A 215 -14.67 -0.10 20.15
CA MET A 215 -15.84 -0.96 20.01
C MET A 215 -17.00 -0.18 19.38
N VAL A 216 -17.28 1.03 19.88
CA VAL A 216 -18.30 1.92 19.30
C VAL A 216 -17.99 2.26 17.83
N CYS A 217 -16.74 2.55 17.49
CA CYS A 217 -16.34 2.81 16.10
C CYS A 217 -16.53 1.57 15.19
N LEU A 218 -16.16 0.38 15.70
CA LEU A 218 -16.30 -0.88 14.97
C LEU A 218 -17.77 -1.21 14.70
N GLU A 219 -18.64 -1.03 15.69
CA GLU A 219 -20.09 -1.22 15.57
C GLU A 219 -20.67 -0.27 14.51
N GLU A 220 -20.27 1.00 14.52
CA GLU A 220 -20.72 1.96 13.51
C GLU A 220 -20.24 1.60 12.11
N TRP A 221 -18.97 1.20 11.94
CA TRP A 221 -18.48 0.75 10.63
C TRP A 221 -19.22 -0.51 10.14
N GLN A 222 -19.54 -1.45 11.03
CA GLN A 222 -20.35 -2.61 10.69
C GLN A 222 -21.77 -2.21 10.28
N ARG A 223 -22.40 -1.31 11.03
CA ARG A 223 -23.75 -0.79 10.76
C ARG A 223 -23.83 0.02 9.47
N VAL A 224 -22.78 0.77 9.13
CA VAL A 224 -22.69 1.48 7.85
C VAL A 224 -22.43 0.51 6.70
N ALA A 225 -21.55 -0.48 6.89
CA ALA A 225 -21.29 -1.49 5.88
C ALA A 225 -22.51 -2.40 5.61
N SER A 226 -23.38 -2.64 6.59
CA SER A 226 -24.60 -3.44 6.35
C SER A 226 -25.60 -2.77 5.40
N GLN A 227 -25.45 -1.47 5.13
CA GLN A 227 -26.29 -0.72 4.19
C GLN A 227 -25.86 -0.90 2.72
N PHE A 228 -24.84 -1.70 2.42
CA PHE A 228 -24.51 -2.07 1.04
C PHE A 228 -25.66 -2.84 0.38
N GLY A 229 -26.43 -2.16 -0.47
CA GLY A 229 -27.51 -2.75 -1.28
C GLY A 229 -27.01 -3.47 -2.53
N LEU A 230 -26.01 -4.34 -2.41
CA LEU A 230 -25.45 -5.09 -3.53
C LEU A 230 -26.16 -6.43 -3.71
N MET A 231 -26.54 -6.76 -4.95
CA MET A 231 -27.11 -8.07 -5.28
C MET A 231 -26.01 -9.13 -5.31
N GLU A 232 -26.20 -10.21 -4.56
CA GLU A 232 -25.29 -11.36 -4.59
C GLU A 232 -25.44 -12.13 -5.90
N ASN A 233 -24.31 -12.42 -6.57
CA ASN A 233 -24.26 -13.33 -7.71
C ASN A 233 -23.59 -14.64 -7.26
N PRO A 234 -24.32 -15.78 -7.24
CA PRO A 234 -23.81 -17.03 -6.69
C PRO A 234 -22.63 -17.59 -7.49
N VAL A 235 -22.64 -17.44 -8.82
CA VAL A 235 -21.57 -17.91 -9.70
C VAL A 235 -20.28 -17.13 -9.44
N LEU A 236 -20.38 -15.81 -9.31
CA LEU A 236 -19.22 -14.97 -8.99
C LEU A 236 -18.71 -15.23 -7.57
N LYS A 237 -19.59 -15.43 -6.60
CA LYS A 237 -19.21 -15.79 -5.24
C LYS A 237 -18.46 -17.11 -5.21
N GLU A 238 -18.98 -18.14 -5.89
CA GLU A 238 -18.32 -19.42 -6.00
C GLU A 238 -16.94 -19.30 -6.64
N PHE A 239 -16.84 -18.57 -7.76
CA PHE A 239 -15.56 -18.29 -8.40
C PHE A 239 -14.56 -17.64 -7.43
N LEU A 240 -14.93 -16.55 -6.75
CA LEU A 240 -14.03 -15.85 -5.83
C LEU A 240 -13.60 -16.74 -4.64
N LEU A 241 -14.51 -17.60 -4.16
CA LEU A 241 -14.24 -18.50 -3.04
C LEU A 241 -13.44 -19.75 -3.42
N LYS A 242 -13.59 -20.26 -4.65
CA LYS A 242 -13.03 -21.58 -5.03
C LYS A 242 -11.95 -21.54 -6.11
N SER A 243 -11.79 -20.44 -6.85
CA SER A 243 -10.77 -20.34 -7.90
C SER A 243 -9.36 -20.63 -7.39
N ARG A 244 -8.59 -21.39 -8.17
CA ARG A 244 -7.20 -21.70 -7.83
C ARG A 244 -6.31 -20.50 -8.14
N TYR A 245 -5.57 -20.06 -7.14
CA TYR A 245 -4.52 -19.06 -7.27
C TYR A 245 -3.17 -19.69 -6.93
N MET A 246 -2.11 -19.04 -7.38
CA MET A 246 -0.71 -19.33 -7.08
C MET A 246 -0.27 -18.43 -5.93
N GLU A 247 0.52 -18.96 -5.01
CA GLU A 247 1.10 -18.15 -3.93
C GLU A 247 2.15 -17.16 -4.48
N GLN A 248 2.57 -16.20 -3.66
CA GLN A 248 3.45 -15.10 -4.09
C GLN A 248 4.77 -15.60 -4.71
N ASP A 249 5.40 -16.61 -4.11
CA ASP A 249 6.67 -17.16 -4.59
C ASP A 249 6.50 -17.86 -5.94
N GLU A 250 5.42 -18.60 -6.12
CA GLU A 250 5.11 -19.29 -7.38
C GLU A 250 4.82 -18.27 -8.50
N CYS A 251 4.03 -17.23 -8.19
CA CYS A 251 3.82 -16.09 -9.06
C CYS A 251 5.15 -15.44 -9.46
N PHE A 252 6.05 -15.23 -8.49
CA PHE A 252 7.34 -14.61 -8.73
C PHE A 252 8.22 -15.46 -9.65
N LEU A 253 8.34 -16.76 -9.39
CA LEU A 253 9.08 -17.69 -10.24
C LEU A 253 8.54 -17.74 -11.67
N MET A 254 7.22 -17.76 -11.83
CA MET A 254 6.62 -17.74 -13.17
C MET A 254 6.84 -16.40 -13.87
N SER A 255 6.84 -15.28 -13.14
CA SER A 255 7.13 -13.97 -13.72
C SER A 255 8.57 -13.86 -14.26
N LEU A 256 9.55 -14.54 -13.63
CA LEU A 256 10.94 -14.60 -14.11
C LEU A 256 11.03 -15.31 -15.46
N LYS A 257 10.22 -16.35 -15.67
CA LYS A 257 10.12 -17.04 -16.97
C LYS A 257 9.47 -16.16 -18.03
N MET A 258 8.44 -15.40 -17.67
CA MET A 258 7.68 -14.55 -18.59
C MET A 258 8.46 -13.33 -19.08
N GLU A 259 9.15 -12.66 -18.17
CA GLU A 259 10.02 -11.52 -18.48
C GLU A 259 11.33 -11.70 -17.71
N PRO A 260 12.35 -12.36 -18.30
CA PRO A 260 13.64 -12.56 -17.64
C PRO A 260 14.31 -11.21 -17.36
N PRO A 261 15.14 -11.12 -16.31
CA PRO A 261 15.92 -9.92 -16.04
C PRO A 261 16.83 -9.61 -17.23
N ASP A 262 17.11 -8.33 -17.45
CA ASP A 262 18.08 -7.93 -18.46
C ASP A 262 19.45 -8.53 -18.12
N PRO A 263 20.21 -9.01 -19.13
CA PRO A 263 21.54 -9.53 -18.87
C PRO A 263 22.40 -8.44 -18.24
N PRO A 264 23.29 -8.78 -17.29
CA PRO A 264 24.23 -7.81 -16.75
C PRO A 264 24.98 -7.17 -17.93
N SER A 265 24.98 -5.84 -17.97
CA SER A 265 25.76 -5.09 -18.94
C SER A 265 27.19 -5.62 -18.94
N LYS A 266 27.75 -5.94 -20.11
CA LYS A 266 29.17 -6.25 -20.27
C LYS A 266 29.99 -5.04 -19.81
N GLN A 267 30.26 -4.93 -18.51
CA GLN A 267 31.39 -4.16 -18.04
C GLN A 267 32.62 -4.86 -18.62
N SER A 268 33.40 -4.09 -19.37
CA SER A 268 34.65 -4.51 -19.98
C SER A 268 35.49 -5.25 -18.94
N LEU A 269 35.66 -6.57 -19.14
CA LEU A 269 36.72 -7.31 -18.49
C LEU A 269 38.03 -6.58 -18.81
N PRO A 270 38.82 -6.15 -17.80
CA PRO A 270 40.13 -5.59 -18.10
C PRO A 270 40.97 -6.67 -18.78
N ASP A 271 41.52 -6.34 -19.96
CA ASP A 271 42.46 -7.19 -20.69
C ASP A 271 43.61 -7.59 -19.78
N ILE A 272 43.66 -8.86 -19.38
CA ILE A 272 44.68 -9.43 -18.49
C ILE A 272 46.03 -9.62 -19.24
N HIS A 273 46.15 -9.12 -20.48
CA HIS A 273 47.36 -9.24 -21.31
C HIS A 273 48.30 -8.03 -21.30
N LYS A 274 48.12 -7.07 -20.38
CA LYS A 274 49.04 -5.91 -20.24
C LYS A 274 49.72 -5.79 -18.86
N ILE A 275 50.13 -6.90 -18.26
CA ILE A 275 51.10 -6.89 -17.15
C ILE A 275 52.20 -7.89 -17.50
N GLY A 276 53.17 -7.43 -18.28
CA GLY A 276 54.29 -8.25 -18.74
C GLY A 276 55.06 -7.52 -19.83
N ASN A 277 55.79 -6.48 -19.42
CA ASN A 277 57.06 -6.01 -19.99
C ASN A 277 57.66 -4.96 -19.07
#